data_AF-A0A8C2BWZ5-F1
#
_entry.id   AF-A0A8C2BWZ5-F1
#
_cell.length_a   1.000
_cell.length_b   1.000
_cell.length_c   1.000
_cell.angle_alpha   90.00
_cell.angle_beta   90.00
_cell.angle_gamma   90.00
#
_symmetry.space_group_name_H-M   'P 1'
#
loop_
_entity.id
_entity.type
_entity.pdbx_description
1 polymer ?
#
loop_
_entity_poly.entity_id
_entity_poly.type
_entity_poly.pdbx_seq_one_letter_code
_entity_poly.pdbx_strand_id
1 'polypeptide(L)'
;MALSRALRCCQRIFSWIPVIIISSVVLWSYYAYVFELCFVVYLLIFHVCFIMFCWTYWKAIFTPPATPSKKFHLSYSDKERYELEERPDVQKQILADIAKKLPIFTRAQSGAIRFCDRCQVIKPDRCHHCSVCETCILKMDHHCPWVNNCVGFSNYKFFLLFLSYSMIYCVFVASTVFQYFLKFWVGDLPNGPAKFHVLFLLFVALMFFVSLMFLFGYHCWLVAKNRSTLEAFSAPVFQNGPDRNGFNVGLSRNLQQVFGEDRKLWFIPVFTRKKNKNCVCFYNRVLEFN
;
A
#
# COMPACT_ATOMS: atom_id res chain seq x y z
N MET A 1 -7.48 -5.57 27.66
CA MET A 1 -8.31 -4.47 28.18
C MET A 1 -8.94 -3.75 27.01
N ALA A 2 -10.27 -3.76 26.91
CA ALA A 2 -10.97 -3.03 25.84
C ALA A 2 -10.83 -1.52 26.10
N LEU A 3 -10.21 -0.81 25.16
CA LEU A 3 -10.10 0.65 25.20
C LEU A 3 -11.51 1.27 25.37
N SER A 4 -11.65 2.36 26.12
CA SER A 4 -12.95 3.03 26.25
C SER A 4 -13.45 3.51 24.87
N ARG A 5 -14.77 3.59 24.67
CA ARG A 5 -15.34 4.10 23.41
C ARG A 5 -14.81 5.50 23.07
N ALA A 6 -14.57 6.33 24.09
CA ALA A 6 -13.96 7.65 23.96
C ALA A 6 -12.52 7.58 23.40
N LEU A 7 -11.67 6.71 23.94
CA LEU A 7 -10.30 6.56 23.43
C LEU A 7 -10.27 6.06 21.98
N ARG A 8 -11.14 5.12 21.60
CA ARG A 8 -11.25 4.67 20.19
C ARG A 8 -11.68 5.79 19.25
N CYS A 9 -12.58 6.66 19.70
CA CYS A 9 -13.00 7.83 18.94
C CYS A 9 -11.83 8.81 18.74
N CYS A 10 -11.11 9.16 19.81
CA CYS A 10 -9.93 10.03 19.74
C CYS A 10 -8.84 9.43 18.84
N GLN A 11 -8.55 8.12 18.97
CA GLN A 11 -7.57 7.44 18.13
C GLN A 11 -7.96 7.48 16.64
N ARG A 12 -9.25 7.33 16.31
CA ARG A 12 -9.76 7.46 14.94
C ARG A 12 -9.60 8.87 14.39
N ILE A 13 -9.79 9.91 15.22
CA ILE A 13 -9.60 11.30 14.80
C ILE A 13 -8.11 11.56 14.56
N PHE A 14 -7.25 11.19 15.51
CA PHE A 14 -5.82 11.42 15.42
C PHE A 14 -5.15 10.63 14.28
N SER A 15 -5.72 9.49 13.87
CA SER A 15 -5.18 8.73 12.73
C SER A 15 -5.29 9.46 11.39
N TRP A 16 -6.13 10.52 11.29
CA TRP A 16 -6.22 11.37 10.10
C TRP A 16 -5.19 12.50 10.06
N ILE A 17 -4.48 12.80 11.15
CA ILE A 17 -3.49 13.89 11.20
C ILE A 17 -2.47 13.79 10.05
N PRO A 18 -1.83 12.63 9.77
CA PRO A 18 -0.86 12.54 8.68
C PRO A 18 -1.47 12.86 7.30
N VAL A 19 -2.72 12.44 7.06
CA VAL A 19 -3.43 12.74 5.81
C VAL A 19 -3.74 14.23 5.70
N ILE A 20 -4.14 14.87 6.80
CA ILE A 20 -4.38 16.32 6.84
C ILE A 20 -3.08 17.08 6.57
N ILE A 21 -1.96 16.68 7.16
CA ILE A 21 -0.64 17.32 6.93
C ILE A 21 -0.28 17.28 5.44
N ILE A 22 -0.34 16.11 4.81
CA ILE A 22 -0.03 15.98 3.38
C ILE A 22 -1.00 16.80 2.53
N SER A 23 -2.30 16.75 2.84
CA SER A 23 -3.31 17.52 2.11
C SER A 23 -3.07 19.02 2.21
N SER A 24 -2.74 19.53 3.40
CA SER A 24 -2.42 20.94 3.61
C SER A 24 -1.17 21.38 2.85
N VAL A 25 -0.10 20.58 2.86
CA VAL A 25 1.13 20.88 2.10
C VAL A 25 0.85 20.90 0.60
N VAL A 26 0.06 19.95 0.10
CA VAL A 26 -0.29 19.86 -1.33
C VAL A 26 -1.15 21.04 -1.75
N LEU A 27 -2.19 21.39 -0.99
CA LEU A 27 -3.04 22.55 -1.27
C LEU A 27 -2.26 23.87 -1.21
N TRP A 28 -1.40 24.05 -0.21
CA TRP A 28 -0.51 25.20 -0.14
C TRP A 28 0.46 25.23 -1.33
N SER A 29 1.02 24.09 -1.74
CA SER A 29 1.91 24.04 -2.90
C SER A 29 1.21 24.40 -4.21
N TYR A 30 -0.06 24.01 -4.37
CA TYR A 30 -0.89 24.42 -5.48
C TYR A 30 -1.12 25.94 -5.46
N TYR A 31 -1.50 26.49 -4.31
CA TYR A 31 -1.68 27.94 -4.15
C TYR A 31 -0.40 28.70 -4.56
N ALA A 32 0.73 28.31 -3.98
CA ALA A 32 2.01 28.96 -4.22
C ALA A 32 2.47 28.83 -5.69
N TYR A 33 2.27 27.67 -6.32
CA TYR A 33 2.65 27.48 -7.72
C TYR A 33 1.75 28.25 -8.69
N VAL A 34 0.44 28.22 -8.48
CA VAL A 34 -0.54 28.77 -9.42
C VAL A 34 -0.67 30.29 -9.28
N PHE A 35 -0.79 30.79 -8.05
CA PHE A 35 -1.12 32.20 -7.81
C PHE A 35 0.11 33.09 -7.59
N GLU A 36 1.20 32.57 -7.02
CA GLU A 36 2.41 33.38 -6.76
C GLU A 36 3.45 33.29 -7.89
N LEU A 37 3.51 32.16 -8.61
CA LEU A 37 4.52 31.89 -9.65
C LEU A 37 3.98 31.95 -11.09
N CYS A 38 2.66 31.84 -11.25
CA CYS A 38 1.86 31.80 -12.48
C CYS A 38 2.63 31.72 -13.81
N PHE A 39 2.80 30.50 -14.34
CA PHE A 39 3.36 30.25 -15.66
C PHE A 39 2.32 29.67 -16.61
N VAL A 40 1.80 30.47 -17.53
CA VAL A 40 0.80 30.01 -18.51
C VAL A 40 1.27 28.76 -19.28
N VAL A 41 2.56 28.65 -19.61
CA VAL A 41 3.15 27.53 -20.36
C VAL A 41 3.21 26.23 -19.53
N TYR A 42 3.53 26.32 -18.23
CA TYR A 42 3.67 25.14 -17.36
C TYR A 42 2.37 24.77 -16.66
N LEU A 43 1.36 25.64 -16.68
CA LEU A 43 0.12 25.48 -15.91
C LEU A 43 -0.64 24.22 -16.30
N LEU A 44 -0.75 23.91 -17.60
CA LEU A 44 -1.46 22.71 -18.05
C LEU A 44 -0.79 21.42 -17.53
N ILE A 45 0.54 21.33 -17.67
CA ILE A 45 1.30 20.16 -17.23
C ILE A 45 1.23 20.04 -15.71
N PHE A 46 1.34 21.16 -14.98
CA PHE A 46 1.18 21.21 -13.54
C PHE A 46 -0.17 20.63 -13.09
N HIS A 47 -1.27 21.04 -13.73
CA HIS A 47 -2.60 20.53 -13.41
C HIS A 47 -2.73 19.04 -13.68
N VAL A 48 -2.16 18.52 -14.77
CA VAL A 48 -2.14 17.08 -15.05
C VAL A 48 -1.40 16.33 -13.94
N CYS A 49 -0.22 16.80 -13.53
CA CYS A 49 0.54 16.21 -12.42
C CYS A 49 -0.25 16.26 -11.09
N PHE A 50 -0.84 17.41 -10.77
CA PHE A 50 -1.63 17.63 -9.57
C PHE A 50 -2.86 16.73 -9.52
N ILE A 51 -3.63 16.65 -10.61
CA ILE A 51 -4.82 15.79 -10.71
C ILE A 51 -4.44 14.32 -10.53
N MET A 52 -3.37 13.85 -11.19
CA MET A 52 -2.92 12.46 -11.05
C MET A 52 -2.40 12.15 -9.65
N PHE A 53 -1.69 13.08 -9.02
CA PHE A 53 -1.30 12.98 -7.61
C PHE A 53 -2.54 12.83 -6.71
N CYS A 54 -3.48 13.76 -6.80
CA CYS A 54 -4.69 13.77 -5.95
C CYS A 54 -5.54 12.50 -6.18
N TRP A 55 -5.70 12.08 -7.44
CA TRP A 55 -6.50 10.90 -7.77
C TRP A 55 -5.87 9.62 -7.22
N THR A 56 -4.56 9.45 -7.36
CA THR A 56 -3.85 8.26 -6.86
C THR A 56 -3.79 8.25 -5.32
N TYR A 57 -3.58 9.41 -4.69
CA TYR A 57 -3.61 9.56 -3.23
C TYR A 57 -4.99 9.24 -2.66
N TRP A 58 -6.06 9.80 -3.25
CA TRP A 58 -7.45 9.48 -2.89
C TRP A 58 -7.73 7.99 -3.00
N LYS A 59 -7.31 7.35 -4.10
CA LYS A 59 -7.51 5.91 -4.31
C LYS A 59 -6.72 5.07 -3.31
N ALA A 60 -5.54 5.50 -2.87
CA ALA A 60 -4.78 4.79 -1.83
C ALA A 60 -5.46 4.89 -0.45
N ILE A 61 -6.01 6.06 -0.10
CA ILE A 61 -6.74 6.31 1.16
C ILE A 61 -8.07 5.54 1.19
N PHE A 62 -8.92 5.76 0.19
CA PHE A 62 -10.33 5.37 0.25
C PHE A 62 -10.66 4.03 -0.41
N THR A 63 -9.68 3.33 -0.99
CA THR A 63 -9.90 1.94 -1.41
C THR A 63 -9.77 1.03 -0.19
N PRO A 64 -10.87 0.41 0.28
CA PRO A 64 -10.81 -0.45 1.46
C PRO A 64 -9.89 -1.66 1.20
N PRO A 65 -9.17 -2.12 2.24
CA PRO A 65 -8.37 -3.32 2.13
C PRO A 65 -9.25 -4.55 1.87
N ALA A 66 -8.81 -5.43 0.98
CA ALA A 66 -9.51 -6.68 0.74
C ALA A 66 -9.32 -7.65 1.92
N THR A 67 -10.41 -8.23 2.40
CA THR A 67 -10.44 -9.19 3.51
C THR A 67 -10.65 -10.63 3.00
N PRO A 68 -10.26 -11.66 3.78
CA PRO A 68 -10.53 -13.06 3.43
C PRO A 68 -12.01 -13.33 3.15
N SER A 69 -12.29 -14.14 2.14
CA SER A 69 -13.67 -14.57 1.84
C SER A 69 -14.24 -15.49 2.93
N LYS A 70 -15.56 -15.63 2.99
CA LYS A 70 -16.27 -16.47 4.00
C LYS A 70 -15.72 -17.90 4.12
N LYS A 71 -15.25 -18.52 3.02
CA LYS A 71 -14.67 -19.89 3.06
C LYS A 71 -13.43 -20.06 3.94
N PHE A 72 -12.73 -18.98 4.29
CA PHE A 72 -11.58 -19.00 5.19
C PHE A 72 -11.95 -18.75 6.65
N HIS A 73 -13.18 -18.32 6.92
CA HIS A 73 -13.69 -18.17 8.27
C HIS A 73 -14.10 -19.55 8.77
N LEU A 74 -13.86 -19.82 10.05
CA LEU A 74 -14.40 -21.03 10.67
C LEU A 74 -15.93 -20.99 10.60
N SER A 75 -16.55 -22.10 10.22
CA SER A 75 -17.99 -22.27 10.35
C SER A 75 -18.38 -22.23 11.83
N TYR A 76 -19.66 -22.02 12.14
CA TYR A 76 -20.13 -22.04 13.53
C TYR A 76 -19.73 -23.34 14.25
N SER A 77 -19.96 -24.49 13.61
CA SER A 77 -19.60 -25.80 14.16
C SER A 77 -18.09 -26.01 14.30
N ASP A 78 -17.29 -25.53 13.34
CA ASP A 78 -15.83 -25.65 13.43
C ASP A 78 -15.27 -24.77 14.55
N LYS A 79 -15.86 -23.58 14.73
CA LYS A 79 -15.50 -22.64 15.78
C LYS A 79 -15.82 -23.22 17.16
N GLU A 80 -17.03 -23.72 17.35
CA GLU A 80 -17.45 -24.36 18.60
C GLU A 80 -16.54 -25.56 18.94
N ARG A 81 -16.26 -26.42 17.95
CA ARG A 81 -15.34 -27.56 18.11
C ARG A 81 -13.92 -27.11 18.49
N TYR A 82 -13.44 -26.01 17.92
CA TYR A 82 -12.10 -25.47 18.21
C TYR A 82 -12.04 -24.84 19.61
N GLU A 83 -13.05 -24.07 19.99
CA GLU A 83 -13.09 -23.35 21.28
C GLU A 83 -13.34 -24.27 22.48
N LEU A 84 -14.10 -25.36 22.29
CA LEU A 84 -14.37 -26.36 23.36
C LEU A 84 -13.23 -27.37 23.56
N GLU A 85 -12.32 -27.53 22.60
CA GLU A 85 -11.22 -28.47 22.73
C GLU A 85 -10.08 -27.87 23.56
N GLU A 86 -9.80 -28.47 24.72
CA GLU A 86 -8.76 -28.01 25.65
C GLU A 86 -7.35 -28.45 25.20
N ARG A 87 -7.23 -29.53 24.42
CA ARG A 87 -5.92 -30.10 24.02
C ARG A 87 -5.34 -29.33 22.83
N PRO A 88 -4.17 -28.66 22.97
CA PRO A 88 -3.62 -27.83 21.90
C PRO A 88 -3.27 -28.58 20.61
N ASP A 89 -2.89 -29.86 20.71
CA ASP A 89 -2.53 -30.65 19.52
C ASP A 89 -3.76 -31.06 18.71
N VAL A 90 -4.90 -31.28 19.37
CA VAL A 90 -6.17 -31.54 18.68
C VAL A 90 -6.71 -30.27 18.03
N GLN A 91 -6.57 -29.11 18.69
CA GLN A 91 -6.86 -27.81 18.08
C GLN A 91 -6.06 -27.58 16.79
N LYS A 92 -4.75 -27.87 16.80
CA LYS A 92 -3.91 -27.79 15.58
C LYS A 92 -4.41 -28.74 14.49
N GLN A 93 -4.82 -29.95 14.86
CA GLN A 93 -5.33 -30.94 13.92
C GLN A 93 -6.65 -30.50 13.27
N ILE A 94 -7.58 -29.94 14.05
CA ILE A 94 -8.83 -29.36 13.54
C ILE A 94 -8.53 -28.30 12.46
N LEU A 95 -7.65 -27.35 12.77
CA LEU A 95 -7.26 -26.31 11.81
C LEU A 95 -6.58 -26.90 10.57
N ALA A 96 -5.75 -27.93 10.73
CA ALA A 96 -5.09 -28.62 9.63
C ALA A 96 -6.08 -29.31 8.69
N ASP A 97 -7.10 -29.98 9.23
CA ASP A 97 -8.10 -30.69 8.45
C ASP A 97 -9.02 -29.74 7.68
N ILE A 98 -9.34 -28.57 8.24
CA ILE A 98 -10.05 -27.52 7.52
C ILE A 98 -9.16 -26.92 6.42
N ALA A 99 -7.89 -26.63 6.74
CA ALA A 99 -6.95 -26.03 5.80
C ALA A 99 -6.66 -26.90 4.57
N LYS A 100 -6.74 -28.24 4.68
CA LYS A 100 -6.61 -29.17 3.53
C LYS A 100 -7.63 -28.91 2.42
N LYS A 101 -8.80 -28.34 2.76
CA LYS A 101 -9.88 -28.01 1.82
C LYS A 101 -9.72 -26.63 1.19
N LEU A 102 -8.68 -25.87 1.58
CA LEU A 102 -8.45 -24.50 1.17
C LEU A 102 -7.16 -24.39 0.33
N PRO A 103 -7.08 -23.42 -0.61
CA PRO A 103 -5.88 -23.22 -1.41
C PRO A 103 -4.80 -22.48 -0.60
N ILE A 104 -4.17 -23.19 0.35
CA ILE A 104 -3.17 -22.65 1.27
C ILE A 104 -1.89 -23.46 1.21
N PHE A 105 -0.83 -22.83 0.71
CA PHE A 105 0.46 -23.46 0.46
C PHE A 105 1.52 -23.05 1.49
N THR A 106 1.24 -22.02 2.29
CA THR A 106 2.17 -21.53 3.33
C THR A 106 1.77 -21.97 4.74
N ARG A 107 2.77 -22.00 5.64
CA ARG A 107 2.64 -22.32 7.06
C ARG A 107 3.31 -21.27 7.93
N ALA A 108 3.06 -21.31 9.24
CA ALA A 108 3.83 -20.54 10.20
C ALA A 108 5.28 -21.06 10.27
N GLN A 109 6.19 -20.29 10.87
CA GLN A 109 7.58 -20.72 11.07
C GLN A 109 7.70 -22.02 11.88
N SER A 110 6.72 -22.29 12.75
CA SER A 110 6.59 -23.55 13.51
C SER A 110 6.01 -24.72 12.71
N GLY A 111 5.68 -24.53 11.43
CA GLY A 111 4.96 -25.51 10.60
C GLY A 111 3.44 -25.54 10.81
N ALA A 112 2.92 -24.86 11.83
CA ALA A 112 1.49 -24.81 12.11
C ALA A 112 0.67 -24.08 11.03
N ILE A 113 -0.65 -24.34 11.00
CA ILE A 113 -1.58 -23.56 10.17
C ILE A 113 -1.58 -22.10 10.62
N ARG A 114 -1.50 -21.18 9.65
CA ARG A 114 -1.55 -19.74 9.91
C ARG A 114 -2.99 -19.36 10.28
N PHE A 115 -3.29 -19.24 11.56
CA PHE A 115 -4.62 -18.89 12.06
C PHE A 115 -4.65 -17.48 12.68
N CYS A 116 -5.83 -16.87 12.73
CA CYS A 116 -6.10 -15.60 13.39
C CYS A 116 -7.22 -15.76 14.42
N ASP A 117 -6.88 -15.75 15.70
CA ASP A 117 -7.87 -15.93 16.78
C ASP A 117 -8.86 -14.75 16.86
N ARG A 118 -8.39 -13.52 16.59
CA ARG A 118 -9.24 -12.31 16.62
C ARG A 118 -10.32 -12.32 15.55
N CYS A 119 -9.98 -12.80 14.35
CA CYS A 119 -10.91 -12.84 13.21
C CYS A 119 -11.60 -14.19 13.07
N GLN A 120 -11.15 -15.23 13.78
CA GLN A 120 -11.58 -16.63 13.61
C GLN A 120 -11.43 -17.10 12.15
N VAL A 121 -10.25 -16.81 11.58
CA VAL A 121 -9.93 -17.03 10.16
C VAL A 121 -8.65 -17.84 10.00
N ILE A 122 -8.70 -18.88 9.17
CA ILE A 122 -7.51 -19.51 8.62
C ILE A 122 -6.93 -18.55 7.57
N LYS A 123 -5.78 -17.96 7.86
CA LYS A 123 -5.17 -16.90 7.04
C LYS A 123 -4.82 -17.47 5.66
N PRO A 124 -5.38 -16.90 4.57
CA PRO A 124 -4.86 -17.16 3.24
C PRO A 124 -3.36 -16.89 3.11
N ASP A 125 -2.75 -17.46 2.09
CA ASP A 125 -1.36 -17.11 1.75
C ASP A 125 -1.21 -15.61 1.59
N ARG A 126 -0.12 -15.07 2.14
CA ARG A 126 0.22 -13.62 2.13
C ARG A 126 -0.77 -12.73 2.91
N CYS A 127 -1.78 -13.29 3.58
CA CYS A 127 -2.71 -12.53 4.43
C CYS A 127 -2.16 -12.34 5.84
N HIS A 128 -2.25 -11.13 6.39
CA HIS A 128 -1.83 -10.83 7.76
C HIS A 128 -2.90 -10.01 8.49
N HIS A 129 -2.98 -10.14 9.82
CA HIS A 129 -3.88 -9.32 10.64
C HIS A 129 -3.21 -7.98 10.94
N CYS A 130 -3.87 -6.88 10.60
CA CYS A 130 -3.45 -5.55 11.02
C CYS A 130 -4.21 -5.17 12.28
N SER A 131 -3.50 -4.92 13.38
CA SER A 131 -4.12 -4.49 14.64
C SER A 131 -4.75 -3.10 14.56
N VAL A 132 -4.24 -2.22 13.69
CA VAL A 132 -4.79 -0.86 13.50
C VAL A 132 -6.09 -0.91 12.70
N CYS A 133 -6.14 -1.73 11.65
CA CYS A 133 -7.37 -1.94 10.87
C CYS A 133 -8.32 -2.97 11.50
N GLU A 134 -7.90 -3.63 12.59
CA GLU A 134 -8.63 -4.67 13.33
C GLU A 134 -9.16 -5.81 12.45
N THR A 135 -8.45 -6.13 11.35
CA THR A 135 -8.90 -7.14 10.39
C THR A 135 -7.75 -7.80 9.65
N CYS A 136 -8.02 -8.95 9.06
CA CYS A 136 -7.10 -9.65 8.17
C CYS A 136 -7.10 -9.01 6.77
N ILE A 137 -5.91 -8.64 6.29
CA ILE A 137 -5.67 -7.94 5.03
C ILE A 137 -5.03 -8.91 4.04
N LEU A 138 -5.67 -9.13 2.89
CA LEU A 138 -5.12 -9.95 1.81
C LEU A 138 -3.88 -9.31 1.21
N LYS A 139 -2.82 -10.12 0.99
CA LYS A 139 -1.50 -9.67 0.51
C LYS A 139 -1.06 -8.38 1.24
N MET A 140 -1.12 -8.39 2.57
CA MET A 140 -0.76 -7.23 3.37
C MET A 140 0.69 -6.85 3.10
N ASP A 141 0.92 -5.59 2.77
CA ASP A 141 2.26 -5.04 2.66
C ASP A 141 2.65 -4.33 3.95
N HIS A 142 1.90 -3.29 4.32
CA HIS A 142 2.08 -2.58 5.58
C HIS A 142 0.81 -1.77 5.94
N HIS A 143 0.75 -1.27 7.17
CA HIS A 143 -0.18 -0.20 7.52
C HIS A 143 0.52 1.14 7.31
N CYS A 144 -0.07 2.05 6.53
CA CYS A 144 0.54 3.32 6.17
C CYS A 144 -0.23 4.48 6.81
N PRO A 145 0.36 5.16 7.81
CA PRO A 145 -0.28 6.31 8.46
C PRO A 145 -0.57 7.45 7.48
N TRP A 146 0.31 7.66 6.49
CA TRP A 146 0.20 8.73 5.49
C TRP A 146 -0.99 8.61 4.55
N VAL A 147 -1.61 7.44 4.44
CA VAL A 147 -2.88 7.23 3.73
C VAL A 147 -4.00 6.78 4.69
N ASN A 148 -3.73 6.75 6.00
CA ASN A 148 -4.63 6.26 7.05
C ASN A 148 -5.33 4.93 6.69
N ASN A 149 -4.59 4.03 6.05
CA ASN A 149 -5.14 2.80 5.51
C ASN A 149 -4.06 1.71 5.39
N CYS A 150 -4.50 0.47 5.36
CA CYS A 150 -3.61 -0.65 5.04
C CYS A 150 -3.32 -0.70 3.55
N VAL A 151 -2.05 -0.83 3.21
CA VAL A 151 -1.58 -1.13 1.86
C VAL A 151 -1.54 -2.65 1.71
N GLY A 152 -2.33 -3.17 0.76
CA GLY A 152 -2.47 -4.60 0.52
C GLY A 152 -3.01 -4.90 -0.87
N PHE A 153 -3.65 -6.06 -1.04
CA PHE A 153 -4.06 -6.56 -2.36
C PHE A 153 -4.88 -5.58 -3.21
N SER A 154 -5.83 -4.86 -2.61
CA SER A 154 -6.80 -4.01 -3.31
C SER A 154 -6.23 -2.65 -3.73
N ASN A 155 -5.24 -2.11 -3.01
CA ASN A 155 -4.74 -0.76 -3.21
C ASN A 155 -3.22 -0.67 -3.46
N TYR A 156 -2.47 -1.78 -3.49
CA TYR A 156 -1.02 -1.73 -3.73
C TYR A 156 -0.64 -1.00 -5.03
N LYS A 157 -1.38 -1.25 -6.12
CA LYS A 157 -1.19 -0.50 -7.38
C LYS A 157 -1.38 1.01 -7.18
N PHE A 158 -2.44 1.42 -6.45
CA PHE A 158 -2.73 2.83 -6.20
C PHE A 158 -1.65 3.48 -5.33
N PHE A 159 -1.12 2.75 -4.34
CA PHE A 159 0.00 3.19 -3.54
C PHE A 159 1.28 3.39 -4.38
N LEU A 160 1.62 2.45 -5.27
CA LEU A 160 2.77 2.61 -6.17
C LEU A 160 2.61 3.80 -7.11
N LEU A 161 1.42 3.99 -7.68
CA LEU A 161 1.12 5.13 -8.52
C LEU A 161 1.19 6.44 -7.72
N PHE A 162 0.66 6.46 -6.51
CA PHE A 162 0.79 7.60 -5.60
C PHE A 162 2.26 7.96 -5.37
N LEU A 163 3.13 7.00 -5.06
CA LEU A 163 4.57 7.26 -4.91
C LEU A 163 5.18 7.84 -6.20
N SER A 164 4.90 7.24 -7.36
CA SER A 164 5.45 7.71 -8.63
C SER A 164 4.97 9.11 -9.03
N TYR A 165 3.67 9.40 -8.88
CA TYR A 165 3.12 10.71 -9.21
C TYR A 165 3.52 11.77 -8.18
N SER A 166 3.75 11.39 -6.92
CA SER A 166 4.37 12.27 -5.91
C SER A 166 5.78 12.67 -6.30
N MET A 167 6.61 11.72 -6.78
CA MET A 167 7.94 12.03 -7.26
C MET A 167 7.91 12.92 -8.50
N ILE A 168 7.05 12.62 -9.49
CA ILE A 168 6.88 13.44 -10.69
C ILE A 168 6.45 14.86 -10.32
N TYR A 169 5.50 15.01 -9.41
CA TYR A 169 5.05 16.30 -8.91
C TYR A 169 6.19 17.08 -8.24
N CYS A 170 6.97 16.43 -7.36
CA CYS A 170 8.11 17.07 -6.70
C CYS A 170 9.20 17.50 -7.70
N VAL A 171 9.55 16.66 -8.67
CA VAL A 171 10.55 16.99 -9.70
C VAL A 171 10.05 18.14 -10.59
N PHE A 172 8.78 18.13 -10.96
CA PHE A 172 8.19 19.20 -11.76
C PHE A 172 8.23 20.54 -11.03
N VAL A 173 7.79 20.56 -9.76
CA VAL A 173 7.85 21.76 -8.91
C VAL A 173 9.31 22.19 -8.72
N ALA A 174 10.21 21.30 -8.32
CA ALA A 174 11.61 21.64 -8.07
C ALA A 174 12.31 22.19 -9.32
N SER A 175 12.14 21.56 -10.49
CA SER A 175 12.81 22.00 -11.73
C SER A 175 12.31 23.36 -12.22
N THR A 176 11.01 23.62 -12.15
CA THR A 176 10.43 24.90 -12.59
C THR A 176 10.69 26.02 -11.58
N VAL A 177 10.64 25.74 -10.28
CA VAL A 177 10.92 26.70 -9.21
C VAL A 177 12.41 27.03 -9.12
N PHE A 178 13.31 26.09 -9.43
CA PHE A 178 14.77 26.34 -9.37
C PHE A 178 15.21 27.49 -10.26
N GLN A 179 14.59 27.67 -11.44
CA GLN A 179 14.87 28.80 -12.33
C GLN A 179 14.56 30.15 -11.65
N TYR A 180 13.53 30.19 -10.81
CA TYR A 180 13.11 31.42 -10.10
C TYR A 180 13.93 31.64 -8.85
N PHE A 181 14.30 30.55 -8.17
CA PHE A 181 15.28 30.61 -7.10
C PHE A 181 16.56 31.29 -7.59
N LEU A 182 17.08 30.93 -8.77
CA LEU A 182 18.25 31.60 -9.36
C LEU A 182 18.00 33.08 -9.64
N LYS A 183 16.85 33.45 -10.22
CA LYS A 183 16.49 34.87 -10.46
C LYS A 183 16.42 35.69 -9.16
N PHE A 184 15.84 35.13 -8.09
CA PHE A 184 15.85 35.76 -6.77
C PHE A 184 17.24 35.84 -6.15
N TRP A 185 18.11 34.87 -6.44
CA TRP A 185 19.48 34.83 -5.93
C TRP A 185 20.38 35.86 -6.60
N VAL A 186 20.24 36.04 -7.92
CA VAL A 186 21.01 37.01 -8.73
C VAL A 186 20.48 38.45 -8.57
N GLY A 187 19.26 38.62 -8.06
CA GLY A 187 18.66 39.93 -7.80
C GLY A 187 17.77 40.47 -8.92
N ASP A 188 17.40 39.63 -9.88
CA ASP A 188 16.54 39.98 -11.03
C ASP A 188 15.07 40.18 -10.64
N LEU A 189 14.67 39.72 -9.44
CA LEU A 189 13.31 39.82 -8.93
C LEU A 189 13.26 40.57 -7.59
N PRO A 190 12.24 41.40 -7.34
CA PRO A 190 12.12 42.17 -6.12
C PRO A 190 11.90 41.24 -4.91
N ASN A 191 12.48 41.60 -3.77
CA ASN A 191 12.23 40.88 -2.51
C ASN A 191 10.77 41.09 -2.07
N GLY A 192 10.02 40.00 -1.91
CA GLY A 192 8.63 40.03 -1.47
C GLY A 192 8.14 38.66 -0.98
N PRO A 193 6.85 38.52 -0.62
CA PRO A 193 6.28 37.27 -0.11
C PRO A 193 6.52 36.06 -1.03
N ALA A 194 6.47 36.26 -2.35
CA ALA A 194 6.74 35.24 -3.35
C ALA A 194 8.11 34.57 -3.20
N LYS A 195 9.14 35.28 -2.71
CA LYS A 195 10.48 34.73 -2.45
C LYS A 195 10.44 33.62 -1.40
N PHE A 196 9.66 33.80 -0.34
CA PHE A 196 9.52 32.79 0.72
C PHE A 196 8.75 31.57 0.23
N HIS A 197 7.70 31.78 -0.58
CA HIS A 197 6.97 30.68 -1.22
C HIS A 197 7.86 29.85 -2.14
N VAL A 198 8.66 30.49 -3.00
CA VAL A 198 9.63 29.82 -3.89
C VAL A 198 10.66 29.00 -3.12
N LEU A 199 11.27 29.60 -2.10
CA LEU A 199 12.29 28.94 -1.30
C LEU A 199 11.72 27.71 -0.57
N PHE A 200 10.57 27.87 0.08
CA PHE A 200 9.95 26.79 0.84
C PHE A 200 9.42 25.69 -0.09
N LEU A 201 8.83 26.04 -1.25
CA LEU A 201 8.41 25.07 -2.27
C LEU A 201 9.58 24.19 -2.73
N LEU A 202 10.73 24.81 -3.05
CA LEU A 202 11.91 24.08 -3.51
C LEU A 202 12.41 23.10 -2.45
N PHE A 203 12.60 23.54 -1.21
CA PHE A 203 13.10 22.68 -0.14
C PHE A 203 12.13 21.56 0.22
N VAL A 204 10.84 21.86 0.32
CA VAL A 204 9.80 20.86 0.59
C VAL A 204 9.76 19.83 -0.54
N ALA A 205 9.77 20.26 -1.80
CA ALA A 205 9.77 19.36 -2.96
C ALA A 205 11.01 18.45 -2.98
N LEU A 206 12.21 18.99 -2.74
CA LEU A 206 13.44 18.19 -2.70
C LEU A 206 13.45 17.19 -1.53
N MET A 207 13.03 17.62 -0.34
CA MET A 207 12.93 16.75 0.85
C MET A 207 11.99 15.56 0.58
N PHE A 208 10.79 15.82 0.04
CA PHE A 208 9.86 14.76 -0.32
C PHE A 208 10.41 13.89 -1.45
N PHE A 209 11.00 14.48 -2.50
CA PHE A 209 11.57 13.72 -3.61
C PHE A 209 12.61 12.71 -3.16
N VAL A 210 13.61 13.14 -2.38
CA VAL A 210 14.67 12.26 -1.87
C VAL A 210 14.08 11.13 -1.02
N SER A 211 13.18 11.47 -0.09
CA SER A 211 12.52 10.47 0.76
C SER A 211 11.71 9.44 -0.05
N LEU A 212 10.95 9.92 -1.03
CA LEU A 212 10.12 9.08 -1.90
C LEU A 212 10.96 8.23 -2.85
N MET A 213 12.11 8.71 -3.31
CA MET A 213 13.00 7.96 -4.18
C MET A 213 13.46 6.65 -3.52
N PHE A 214 13.85 6.68 -2.25
CA PHE A 214 14.23 5.47 -1.52
C PHE A 214 13.05 4.52 -1.34
N LEU A 215 11.88 5.05 -0.95
CA LEU A 215 10.69 4.23 -0.74
C LEU A 215 10.18 3.60 -2.05
N PHE A 216 10.10 4.38 -3.12
CA PHE A 216 9.67 3.91 -4.43
C PHE A 216 10.68 2.90 -5.01
N GLY A 217 11.98 3.16 -4.88
CA GLY A 217 13.04 2.23 -5.30
C GLY A 217 12.92 0.88 -4.58
N TYR A 218 12.72 0.89 -3.26
CA TYR A 218 12.49 -0.32 -2.47
C TYR A 218 11.25 -1.09 -2.96
N HIS A 219 10.14 -0.39 -3.20
CA HIS A 219 8.91 -1.02 -3.70
C HIS A 219 9.03 -1.54 -5.14
N CYS A 220 9.80 -0.88 -6.00
CA CYS A 220 10.13 -1.40 -7.34
C CYS A 220 10.86 -2.74 -7.23
N TRP A 221 11.82 -2.88 -6.31
CA TRP A 221 12.48 -4.15 -6.04
C TRP A 221 11.53 -5.22 -5.49
N LEU A 222 10.64 -4.86 -4.56
CA LEU A 222 9.62 -5.77 -4.02
C LEU A 222 8.69 -6.31 -5.11
N VAL A 223 8.18 -5.41 -5.98
CA VAL A 223 7.35 -5.79 -7.12
C VAL A 223 8.13 -6.70 -8.07
N ALA A 224 9.37 -6.36 -8.39
CA ALA A 224 10.23 -7.16 -9.27
C ALA A 224 10.44 -8.59 -8.75
N LYS A 225 10.49 -8.78 -7.43
CA LYS A 225 10.63 -10.10 -6.77
C LYS A 225 9.30 -10.72 -6.32
N ASN A 226 8.18 -10.06 -6.57
CA ASN A 226 6.85 -10.41 -6.07
C ASN A 226 6.77 -10.68 -4.57
N ARG A 227 7.37 -9.80 -3.78
CA ARG A 227 7.35 -9.85 -2.31
C ARG A 227 6.51 -8.71 -1.75
N SER A 228 5.86 -8.94 -0.62
CA SER A 228 5.42 -7.83 0.24
C SER A 228 6.57 -7.39 1.14
N THR A 229 6.44 -6.21 1.77
CA THR A 229 7.39 -5.76 2.80
C THR A 229 7.54 -6.81 3.91
N LEU A 230 6.43 -7.37 4.42
CA LEU A 230 6.46 -8.43 5.43
C LEU A 230 7.26 -9.67 4.99
N GLU A 231 7.09 -10.10 3.75
CA GLU A 231 7.79 -11.26 3.19
C GLU A 231 9.29 -11.00 2.94
N ALA A 232 9.66 -9.74 2.71
CA ALA A 232 11.06 -9.36 2.58
C ALA A 232 11.83 -9.47 3.91
N PHE A 233 11.15 -9.20 5.04
CA PHE A 233 11.71 -9.36 6.38
C PHE A 233 11.56 -10.79 6.92
N SER A 234 10.46 -11.48 6.63
CA SER A 234 10.22 -12.86 7.06
C SER A 234 9.76 -13.71 5.89
N ALA A 235 10.65 -14.59 5.42
CA ALA A 235 10.37 -15.44 4.27
C ALA A 235 9.17 -16.35 4.55
N PRO A 236 8.20 -16.45 3.61
CA PRO A 236 7.09 -17.38 3.75
C PRO A 236 7.61 -18.83 3.76
N VAL A 237 7.01 -19.66 4.62
CA VAL A 237 7.35 -21.08 4.75
C VAL A 237 6.38 -21.89 3.90
N PHE A 238 6.90 -22.58 2.90
CA PHE A 238 6.18 -23.54 2.07
C PHE A 238 6.39 -24.96 2.59
N GLN A 239 5.81 -25.97 1.92
CA GLN A 239 6.01 -27.38 2.27
C GLN A 239 7.49 -27.78 2.31
N ASN A 240 8.31 -27.23 1.40
CA ASN A 240 9.75 -27.51 1.31
C ASN A 240 10.61 -26.61 2.22
N GLY A 241 9.98 -25.84 3.12
CA GLY A 241 10.67 -24.89 4.00
C GLY A 241 10.56 -23.42 3.56
N PRO A 242 11.33 -22.51 4.21
CA PRO A 242 11.32 -21.08 3.91
C PRO A 242 11.83 -20.77 2.50
N ASP A 243 11.05 -20.06 1.70
CA ASP A 243 11.46 -19.64 0.36
C ASP A 243 11.06 -18.18 0.07
N ARG A 244 12.07 -17.30 -0.06
CA ARG A 244 11.88 -15.88 -0.39
C ARG A 244 11.36 -15.67 -1.82
N ASN A 245 11.52 -16.65 -2.70
CA ASN A 245 11.13 -16.59 -4.10
C ASN A 245 9.90 -17.45 -4.41
N GLY A 246 9.24 -18.05 -3.43
CA GLY A 246 8.15 -19.01 -3.70
C GLY A 246 6.90 -18.42 -4.38
N PHE A 247 6.79 -17.09 -4.47
CA PHE A 247 5.77 -16.39 -5.26
C PHE A 247 6.31 -15.68 -6.52
N ASN A 248 7.62 -15.74 -6.78
CA ASN A 248 8.27 -15.09 -7.91
C ASN A 248 8.05 -15.92 -9.18
N VAL A 249 7.41 -15.33 -10.19
CA VAL A 249 7.09 -15.98 -11.48
C VAL A 249 7.76 -15.28 -12.67
N GLY A 250 8.85 -14.56 -12.41
CA GLY A 250 9.56 -13.76 -13.41
C GLY A 250 9.05 -12.32 -13.48
N LEU A 251 9.94 -11.39 -13.83
CA LEU A 251 9.73 -9.94 -13.72
C LEU A 251 8.44 -9.46 -14.42
N SER A 252 8.25 -9.86 -15.68
CA SER A 252 7.09 -9.45 -16.47
C SER A 252 5.76 -9.89 -15.82
N ARG A 253 5.69 -11.16 -15.40
CA ARG A 253 4.50 -11.71 -14.75
C ARG A 253 4.27 -11.11 -13.36
N ASN A 254 5.35 -10.81 -12.62
CA ASN A 254 5.25 -10.13 -11.32
C ASN A 254 4.65 -8.72 -11.47
N LEU A 255 5.08 -7.96 -12.48
CA LEU A 255 4.53 -6.65 -12.81
C LEU A 255 3.05 -6.77 -13.23
N GLN A 256 2.72 -7.69 -14.14
CA GLN A 256 1.33 -7.94 -14.56
C GLN A 256 0.45 -8.38 -13.39
N GLN A 257 1.00 -9.12 -12.43
CA GLN A 257 0.26 -9.45 -11.22
C GLN A 257 -0.16 -8.20 -10.46
N VAL A 258 0.57 -7.08 -10.48
CA VAL A 258 0.20 -5.82 -9.79
C VAL A 258 -0.59 -4.87 -10.69
N PHE A 259 -0.09 -4.61 -11.91
CA PHE A 259 -0.61 -3.59 -12.82
C PHE A 259 -1.65 -4.10 -13.81
N GLY A 260 -1.82 -5.41 -13.96
CA GLY A 260 -2.74 -6.04 -14.90
C GLY A 260 -2.09 -6.33 -16.27
N GLU A 261 -2.83 -7.02 -17.13
CA GLU A 261 -2.39 -7.38 -18.49
C GLU A 261 -2.45 -6.18 -19.45
N ASP A 262 -3.48 -5.34 -19.32
CA ASP A 262 -3.64 -4.14 -20.15
C ASP A 262 -2.70 -3.00 -19.73
N ARG A 263 -1.66 -2.79 -20.53
CA ARG A 263 -0.64 -1.76 -20.33
C ARG A 263 -1.19 -0.33 -20.38
N LYS A 264 -2.30 -0.08 -21.10
CA LYS A 264 -2.89 1.26 -21.20
C LYS A 264 -3.38 1.77 -19.84
N LEU A 265 -3.74 0.86 -18.95
CA LEU A 265 -4.28 1.16 -17.64
C LEU A 265 -3.21 1.11 -16.53
N TRP A 266 -1.94 0.86 -16.84
CA TRP A 266 -0.90 0.72 -15.81
C TRP A 266 -0.73 1.98 -14.98
N PHE A 267 -0.78 3.14 -15.63
CA PHE A 267 -0.57 4.45 -15.01
C PHE A 267 -1.87 5.12 -14.53
N ILE A 268 -3.02 4.49 -14.77
CA ILE A 268 -4.32 5.00 -14.34
C ILE A 268 -4.73 4.30 -13.04
N PRO A 269 -5.19 5.03 -11.99
CA PRO A 269 -5.56 4.47 -10.70
C PRO A 269 -6.94 3.79 -10.70
N VAL A 270 -7.14 2.91 -11.68
CA VAL A 270 -8.26 1.98 -11.79
C VAL A 270 -7.79 0.56 -11.45
N PHE A 271 -8.70 -0.23 -10.88
CA PHE A 271 -8.40 -1.62 -10.54
C PHE A 271 -8.36 -2.46 -11.82
N THR A 272 -7.21 -3.05 -12.13
CA THR A 272 -6.94 -3.76 -13.40
C THR A 272 -6.73 -5.25 -13.25
N ARG A 273 -6.82 -5.77 -12.03
CA ARG A 273 -6.71 -7.20 -11.77
C ARG A 273 -8.04 -7.89 -12.11
N LYS A 274 -7.98 -9.02 -12.81
CA LYS A 274 -9.18 -9.85 -13.07
C LYS A 274 -9.89 -10.17 -11.75
N LYS A 275 -11.19 -9.87 -11.67
CA LYS A 275 -12.12 -10.35 -10.63
C LYS A 275 -12.31 -11.86 -10.81
N ASN A 276 -11.28 -12.67 -10.58
CA ASN A 276 -11.49 -14.10 -10.57
C ASN A 276 -12.16 -14.47 -9.24
N LYS A 277 -13.19 -15.32 -9.25
CA LYS A 277 -13.93 -15.77 -8.04
C LYS A 277 -13.02 -16.42 -6.98
N ASN A 278 -11.76 -16.71 -7.35
CA ASN A 278 -10.68 -17.20 -6.51
C ASN A 278 -9.53 -16.18 -6.32
N CYS A 279 -9.84 -14.91 -6.01
CA CYS A 279 -8.89 -13.83 -5.64
C CYS A 279 -7.84 -14.16 -4.55
N VAL A 280 -7.83 -15.39 -4.05
CA VAL A 280 -7.11 -15.81 -2.85
C VAL A 280 -6.01 -16.82 -3.15
N CYS A 281 -5.93 -17.35 -4.37
CA CYS A 281 -4.87 -18.27 -4.76
C CYS A 281 -3.74 -17.52 -5.48
N PHE A 282 -2.80 -16.97 -4.71
CA PHE A 282 -1.58 -16.36 -5.27
C PHE A 282 -0.63 -17.41 -5.87
N TYR A 283 -0.81 -18.69 -5.49
CA TYR A 283 0.06 -19.81 -5.83
C TYR A 283 -0.43 -20.66 -7.02
N ASN A 284 -1.74 -20.84 -7.24
CA ASN A 284 -2.21 -21.57 -8.44
C ASN A 284 -1.78 -20.88 -9.74
N ARG A 285 -1.59 -19.56 -9.73
CA ARG A 285 -1.04 -18.83 -10.89
C ARG A 285 0.46 -19.08 -11.12
N VAL A 286 1.15 -19.73 -10.18
CA VAL A 286 2.53 -20.22 -10.31
C VAL A 286 2.52 -21.63 -10.93
N LEU A 287 1.58 -22.49 -10.53
CA LEU A 287 1.47 -23.88 -10.99
C LEU A 287 0.71 -24.06 -12.30
N GLU A 288 -0.25 -23.19 -12.65
CA GLU A 288 -0.98 -23.26 -13.94
C GLU A 288 -0.09 -22.97 -15.16
N PHE A 289 1.17 -22.56 -14.96
CA PHE A 289 2.06 -22.09 -16.02
C PHE A 289 3.50 -22.63 -15.92
N ASN A 290 3.70 -23.66 -15.11
CA ASN A 290 4.86 -24.57 -15.15
C ASN A 290 4.36 -25.94 -15.62
#